data_AF-A0A7W7VKC2-F1
#
_entry.id   AF-A0A7W7VKC2-F1
#
_cell.length_a   1.000
_cell.length_b   1.000
_cell.length_c   1.000
_cell.angle_alpha   90.00
_cell.angle_beta   90.00
_cell.angle_gamma   90.00
#
_symmetry.space_group_name_H-M   'P 1'
#
loop_
_entity.id
_entity.type
_entity.pdbx_description
1 polymer ?
#
loop_
_entity_poly.entity_id
_entity_poly.type
_entity_poly.pdbx_seq_one_letter_code
_entity_poly.pdbx_strand_id
1 'polypeptide(L)'
;MTGRHRDGQPYASVYQRVWDGPARAEAERLDQVWSGWTVLYSLGKRAFYAVASWDSPQLVVVEDATSEGLEERMQEAEMARLLQATPPERIEERPSAEPRDRGPARRRRSPGGRAA
;
A
#
# COMPACT_ATOMS: atom_id res chain seq x y z
N MET A 1 33.53 -49.28 -13.13
CA MET A 1 32.29 -49.06 -12.35
C MET A 1 31.14 -48.99 -13.34
N THR A 2 30.38 -50.08 -13.47
CA THR A 2 29.34 -50.22 -14.51
C THR A 2 28.00 -49.79 -13.92
N GLY A 3 27.49 -48.63 -14.35
CA GLY A 3 26.15 -48.18 -13.96
C GLY A 3 25.09 -49.13 -14.49
N ARG A 4 24.14 -49.52 -13.63
CA ARG A 4 22.99 -50.35 -14.03
C ARG A 4 22.01 -49.51 -14.85
N HIS A 5 22.33 -49.25 -16.11
CA HIS A 5 21.33 -48.85 -17.09
C HIS A 5 20.55 -50.10 -17.49
N ARG A 6 19.23 -50.09 -17.27
CA ARG A 6 18.33 -51.12 -17.79
C ARG A 6 17.87 -50.68 -19.17
N ASP A 7 18.51 -51.20 -20.21
CA ASP A 7 18.04 -51.04 -21.58
C ASP A 7 16.72 -51.80 -21.77
N GLY A 8 15.71 -51.12 -22.32
CA GLY A 8 14.45 -51.73 -22.74
C GLY A 8 13.31 -51.81 -21.71
N GLN A 9 13.45 -51.23 -20.51
CA GLN A 9 12.30 -51.04 -19.62
C GLN A 9 11.47 -49.83 -20.09
N PRO A 10 10.14 -49.95 -20.25
CA PRO A 10 9.30 -48.79 -20.52
C PRO A 10 9.45 -47.79 -19.38
N TYR A 11 9.46 -46.49 -19.70
CA TYR A 11 9.51 -45.44 -18.69
C TYR A 11 8.39 -45.67 -17.67
N ALA A 12 8.78 -45.94 -16.42
CA ALA A 12 7.81 -46.02 -15.33
C ALA A 12 7.15 -44.65 -15.20
N SER A 13 5.82 -44.60 -15.18
CA SER A 13 5.08 -43.36 -14.92
C SER A 13 5.37 -42.93 -13.48
N VAL A 14 6.24 -41.94 -13.32
CA VAL A 14 6.49 -41.32 -12.02
C VAL A 14 5.38 -40.31 -11.78
N TYR A 15 4.55 -40.55 -10.77
CA TYR A 15 3.57 -39.56 -10.32
C TYR A 15 4.31 -38.33 -9.78
N GLN A 16 4.10 -37.17 -10.40
CA GLN A 16 4.57 -35.91 -9.84
C GLN A 16 3.71 -35.57 -8.62
N ARG A 17 4.24 -35.83 -7.42
CA ARG A 17 3.61 -35.39 -6.18
C ARG A 17 3.92 -33.90 -6.00
N VAL A 18 2.90 -33.06 -6.09
CA VAL A 18 3.03 -31.63 -5.76
C VAL A 18 3.19 -31.51 -4.25
N TRP A 19 4.31 -30.93 -3.81
CA TRP A 19 4.55 -30.70 -2.38
C TRP A 19 3.67 -29.55 -1.90
N ASP A 20 3.09 -29.71 -0.71
CA ASP A 20 2.26 -28.71 -0.02
C ASP A 20 1.16 -28.08 -0.92
N GLY A 21 0.51 -28.91 -1.74
CA GLY A 21 -0.54 -28.51 -2.69
C GLY A 21 -1.64 -27.63 -2.08
N PRO A 22 -2.23 -27.98 -0.92
CA PRO A 22 -3.22 -27.13 -0.27
C PRO A 22 -2.71 -25.73 0.10
N ALA A 23 -1.48 -25.62 0.60
CA ALA A 23 -0.90 -24.32 0.97
C ALA A 23 -0.63 -23.45 -0.26
N ARG A 24 -0.21 -24.07 -1.37
CA ARG A 24 -0.06 -23.36 -2.65
C ARG A 24 -1.39 -22.87 -3.22
N ALA A 25 -2.42 -23.72 -3.20
CA ALA A 25 -3.76 -23.34 -3.63
C ALA A 25 -4.32 -22.18 -2.78
N GLU A 26 -4.03 -22.19 -1.48
CA GLU A 26 -4.44 -21.09 -0.59
C GLU A 26 -3.67 -19.79 -0.88
N ALA A 27 -2.36 -19.86 -1.14
CA ALA A 27 -1.61 -18.68 -1.58
C ALA A 27 -2.14 -18.11 -2.90
N GLU A 28 -2.49 -18.97 -3.86
CA GLU A 28 -3.12 -18.55 -5.13
C GLU A 28 -4.51 -17.93 -4.91
N ARG A 29 -5.30 -18.45 -3.95
CA ARG A 29 -6.58 -17.85 -3.56
C ARG A 29 -6.36 -16.43 -3.00
N LEU A 30 -5.40 -16.28 -2.09
CA LEU A 30 -5.09 -14.98 -1.49
C LEU A 30 -4.62 -13.96 -2.53
N ASP A 31 -3.75 -14.37 -3.45
CA ASP A 31 -3.27 -13.53 -4.56
C ASP A 31 -4.43 -12.97 -5.41
N GLN A 32 -5.47 -13.78 -5.64
CA GLN A 32 -6.67 -13.37 -6.39
C GLN A 32 -7.59 -12.45 -5.59
N VAL A 33 -7.71 -12.66 -4.27
CA VAL A 33 -8.59 -11.88 -3.40
C VAL A 33 -8.02 -10.50 -3.11
N TRP A 34 -6.70 -10.41 -2.91
CA TRP A 34 -6.02 -9.19 -2.48
C TRP A 34 -5.34 -8.48 -3.66
N SER A 35 -6.13 -7.74 -4.45
CA SER A 35 -5.70 -7.09 -5.70
C SER A 35 -4.52 -6.08 -5.60
N GLY A 36 -4.08 -5.71 -4.40
CA GLY A 36 -2.91 -4.84 -4.14
C GLY A 36 -1.65 -5.60 -3.72
N TRP A 37 -1.69 -6.94 -3.74
CA TRP A 37 -0.63 -7.79 -3.25
C TRP A 37 -0.27 -8.86 -4.27
N THR A 38 0.98 -9.31 -4.22
CA THR A 38 1.43 -10.54 -4.84
C THR A 38 1.74 -11.55 -3.75
N VAL A 39 1.03 -12.67 -3.72
CA VAL A 39 1.13 -13.68 -2.65
C VAL A 39 1.77 -14.96 -3.19
N LEU A 40 2.70 -15.52 -2.42
CA LEU A 40 3.44 -16.73 -2.77
C LEU A 40 3.70 -17.63 -1.57
N TYR A 41 3.75 -18.93 -1.80
CA TYR A 41 4.12 -19.92 -0.80
C TYR A 41 5.53 -20.46 -1.06
N SER A 42 6.41 -20.36 -0.06
CA SER A 42 7.78 -20.87 -0.16
C SER A 42 7.90 -22.26 0.43
N LEU A 43 8.33 -23.24 -0.38
CA LEU A 43 8.60 -24.61 0.09
C LEU A 43 9.83 -24.71 1.00
N GLY A 44 10.80 -23.78 0.87
CA GLY A 44 12.04 -23.82 1.65
C GLY A 44 11.82 -23.44 3.12
N LYS A 45 10.99 -22.44 3.37
CA LYS A 45 10.63 -21.99 4.73
C LYS A 45 9.25 -22.47 5.19
N ARG A 46 8.46 -23.06 4.28
CA ARG A 46 7.07 -23.48 4.50
C ARG A 46 6.23 -22.35 5.09
N ALA A 47 6.36 -21.17 4.49
CA ALA A 47 5.73 -19.92 4.90
C ALA A 47 5.12 -19.20 3.70
N PHE A 48 4.08 -18.43 3.97
CA PHE A 48 3.45 -17.50 3.04
C PHE A 48 4.18 -16.17 3.05
N TYR A 49 4.22 -15.54 1.88
CA TYR A 49 4.81 -14.24 1.65
C TYR A 49 3.84 -13.40 0.85
N ALA A 50 3.73 -12.12 1.19
CA ALA A 50 3.00 -11.14 0.40
C ALA A 50 3.88 -9.92 0.15
N VAL A 51 3.90 -9.46 -1.09
CA VAL A 51 4.61 -8.27 -1.53
C VAL A 51 3.59 -7.26 -2.03
N ALA A 52 3.63 -6.04 -1.51
CA ALA A 52 2.73 -4.99 -1.97
C ALA A 52 3.05 -4.58 -3.41
N SER A 53 2.02 -4.44 -4.25
CA SER A 53 2.15 -4.03 -5.66
C SER A 53 1.87 -2.55 -5.91
N TRP A 54 1.45 -1.81 -4.88
CA TRP A 54 1.26 -0.37 -4.95
C TRP A 54 2.58 0.41 -4.84
N ASP A 55 2.57 1.62 -5.39
CA ASP A 55 3.70 2.53 -5.31
C ASP A 55 3.89 3.03 -3.86
N SER A 56 5.07 2.76 -3.30
CA SER A 56 5.47 3.10 -1.94
C SER A 56 6.95 3.42 -1.94
N PRO A 57 7.40 4.43 -1.16
CA PRO A 57 8.82 4.78 -1.07
C PRO A 57 9.69 3.64 -0.51
N GLN A 58 9.08 2.67 0.18
CA GLN A 58 9.73 1.47 0.70
C GLN A 58 8.94 0.24 0.27
N LEU A 59 9.64 -0.81 -0.17
CA LEU A 59 9.03 -2.09 -0.51
C LEU A 59 8.44 -2.72 0.76
N VAL A 60 7.14 -3.03 0.73
CA VAL A 60 6.45 -3.71 1.83
C VAL A 60 6.38 -5.19 1.52
N VAL A 61 7.02 -5.98 2.39
CA VAL A 61 6.99 -7.44 2.35
C VAL A 61 6.57 -7.94 3.72
N VAL A 62 5.56 -8.80 3.76
CA VAL A 62 5.13 -9.49 4.98
C VAL A 62 5.24 -11.00 4.76
N GLU A 63 5.57 -11.73 5.82
CA GLU A 63 5.64 -13.19 5.82
C GLU A 63 4.88 -13.74 7.02
N ASP A 64 4.24 -14.90 6.90
CA ASP A 64 3.70 -15.66 8.04
C ASP A 64 3.71 -17.17 7.73
N ALA A 65 3.70 -18.02 8.75
CA ALA A 65 3.63 -19.47 8.58
C ALA A 65 2.23 -19.96 8.15
N THR A 66 1.21 -19.13 8.36
CA THR A 66 -0.21 -19.40 8.13
C THR A 66 -0.81 -18.40 7.15
N SER A 67 -1.87 -18.79 6.44
CA SER A 67 -2.59 -17.89 5.54
C SER A 67 -3.34 -16.80 6.30
N GLU A 68 -4.01 -17.14 7.40
CA GLU A 68 -4.75 -16.20 8.24
C GLU A 68 -3.81 -15.14 8.85
N GLY A 69 -2.69 -15.55 9.44
CA GLY A 69 -1.70 -14.61 9.97
C GLY A 69 -1.04 -13.75 8.89
N LEU A 70 -0.99 -14.23 7.64
CA LEU A 70 -0.54 -13.40 6.51
C LEU A 70 -1.59 -12.33 6.18
N GLU A 71 -2.87 -12.69 6.10
CA GLU A 71 -3.97 -11.75 5.83
C GLU A 71 -4.04 -10.64 6.89
N GLU A 72 -3.89 -10.99 8.17
CA GLU A 72 -3.82 -10.01 9.27
C GLU A 72 -2.69 -8.99 9.04
N ARG A 73 -1.48 -9.46 8.71
CA ARG A 73 -0.33 -8.57 8.42
C ARG A 73 -0.53 -7.73 7.18
N MET A 74 -1.15 -8.29 6.14
CA MET A 74 -1.48 -7.54 4.93
C MET A 74 -2.48 -6.41 5.24
N GLN A 75 -3.51 -6.70 6.04
CA GLN A 75 -4.47 -5.71 6.50
C GLN A 75 -3.81 -4.62 7.34
N GLU A 76 -2.96 -4.98 8.30
CA GLU A 76 -2.19 -4.02 9.11
C GLU A 76 -1.34 -3.09 8.24
N ALA A 77 -0.67 -3.65 7.23
CA ALA A 77 0.15 -2.88 6.30
C ALA A 77 -0.69 -1.91 5.43
N GLU A 78 -1.86 -2.34 4.96
CA GLU A 78 -2.81 -1.46 4.26
C GLU A 78 -3.31 -0.32 5.16
N MET A 79 -3.66 -0.63 6.41
CA MET A 79 -4.07 0.39 7.38
C MET A 79 -2.95 1.39 7.65
N ALA A 80 -1.71 0.91 7.86
CA ALA A 80 -0.56 1.78 8.06
C ALA A 80 -0.32 2.71 6.87
N ARG A 81 -0.49 2.21 5.64
CA ARG A 81 -0.41 3.02 4.41
C ARG A 81 -1.46 4.13 4.39
N LEU A 82 -2.72 3.82 4.71
CA LEU A 82 -3.80 4.81 4.73
C LEU A 82 -3.56 5.92 5.76
N LEU A 83 -3.02 5.56 6.93
CA LEU A 83 -2.65 6.53 7.96
C LEU A 83 -1.52 7.46 7.52
N GLN A 84 -0.53 6.93 6.80
CA GLN A 84 0.58 7.74 6.24
C GLN A 84 0.13 8.63 5.07
N ALA A 85 -0.87 8.20 4.31
CA ALA A 85 -1.40 8.95 3.17
C ALA A 85 -2.24 10.17 3.57
N THR A 86 -2.60 10.33 4.84
CA THR A 86 -3.32 11.51 5.33
C THR A 86 -2.28 12.60 5.66
N PRO A 87 -2.12 13.65 4.85
CA PRO A 87 -1.31 14.79 5.27
C PRO A 87 -1.98 15.38 6.53
N PRO A 88 -1.22 15.95 7.49
CA PRO A 88 -1.87 16.83 8.46
C PRO A 88 -2.64 17.85 7.62
N GLU A 89 -3.96 17.93 7.85
CA GLU A 89 -4.78 19.02 7.35
C GLU A 89 -4.01 20.29 7.70
N ARG A 90 -3.31 20.85 6.69
CA ARG A 90 -2.67 22.14 6.84
C ARG A 90 -3.87 23.04 6.98
N ILE A 91 -4.22 23.35 8.22
CA ILE A 91 -5.04 24.51 8.55
C ILE A 91 -4.28 25.62 7.84
N GLU A 92 -4.73 25.96 6.63
CA GLU A 92 -4.38 27.21 6.02
C GLU A 92 -4.97 28.23 6.98
N GLU A 93 -4.16 28.63 7.96
CA GLU A 93 -4.25 29.94 8.55
C GLU A 93 -4.14 30.90 7.37
N ARG A 94 -5.28 31.11 6.70
CA ARG A 94 -5.53 32.33 5.95
C ARG A 94 -5.15 33.43 6.94
N PRO A 95 -4.09 34.21 6.71
CA PRO A 95 -3.91 35.39 7.51
C PRO A 95 -5.19 36.20 7.29
N SER A 96 -6.00 36.27 8.35
CA SER A 96 -7.16 37.13 8.42
C SER A 96 -6.62 38.52 8.15
N ALA A 97 -6.78 38.98 6.91
CA ALA A 97 -6.50 40.35 6.55
C ALA A 97 -7.52 41.19 7.31
N GLU A 98 -7.17 41.57 8.54
CA GLU A 98 -7.92 42.57 9.29
C GLU A 98 -8.00 43.81 8.40
N PRO A 99 -9.21 44.33 8.12
CA PRO A 99 -9.33 45.65 7.55
C PRO A 99 -8.89 46.60 8.66
N ARG A 100 -7.70 47.21 8.49
CA ARG A 100 -7.29 48.34 9.32
C ARG A 100 -8.35 49.42 9.16
N ASP A 101 -9.16 49.52 10.20
CA ASP A 101 -10.13 50.56 10.48
C ASP A 101 -9.44 51.94 10.33
N ARG A 102 -9.58 52.56 9.15
CA ARG A 102 -9.33 53.98 8.98
C ARG A 102 -10.56 54.69 9.52
N GLY A 103 -10.51 55.01 10.81
CA GLY A 103 -11.51 55.85 11.48
C GLY A 103 -11.77 57.17 10.75
N PRO A 104 -12.94 57.80 10.99
CA PRO A 104 -13.50 58.81 10.10
C PRO A 104 -12.86 60.19 10.31
N ALA A 105 -12.14 60.69 9.31
CA ALA A 105 -11.72 62.10 9.27
C ALA A 105 -12.82 62.96 8.61
N ARG A 106 -13.76 63.39 9.46
CA ARG A 106 -14.59 64.59 9.40
C ARG A 106 -14.64 65.35 8.06
N ARG A 107 -15.83 65.33 7.44
CA ARG A 107 -16.31 66.42 6.60
C ARG A 107 -16.29 67.73 7.40
N ARG A 108 -15.54 68.73 6.94
CA ARG A 108 -15.91 70.14 7.11
C ARG A 108 -16.25 70.70 5.74
N ARG A 109 -17.52 71.08 5.59
CA ARG A 109 -18.08 71.72 4.42
C ARG A 109 -18.02 73.24 4.63
N SER A 110 -17.81 73.94 3.52
CA SER A 110 -18.29 75.30 3.19
C SER A 110 -17.45 76.49 3.70
N PRO A 111 -17.61 77.71 3.13
CA PRO A 111 -17.82 78.08 1.72
C PRO A 111 -17.05 79.36 1.28
N GLY A 112 -17.01 79.63 -0.03
CA GLY A 112 -17.03 81.01 -0.57
C GLY A 112 -15.69 81.67 -0.94
N GLY A 113 -15.65 82.29 -2.11
CA GLY A 113 -14.54 83.18 -2.51
C GLY A 113 -14.45 83.42 -4.01
N ARG A 114 -15.16 84.45 -4.48
CA ARG A 114 -15.24 84.96 -5.85
C ARG A 114 -13.92 85.56 -6.34
N ALA A 115 -13.72 85.47 -7.65
CA ALA A 115 -13.23 86.49 -8.61
C ALA A 115 -11.99 87.35 -8.29
N ALA A 116 -11.05 87.35 -9.24
CA ALA A 116 -10.62 88.55 -9.97
C ALA A 116 -10.11 88.12 -11.35
#